data_AF-A0A2X3BEI3-F1
#
_entry.id   AF-A0A2X3BEI3-F1
#
_cell.length_a   1.000
_cell.length_b   1.000
_cell.length_c   1.000
_cell.angle_alpha   90.00
_cell.angle_beta   90.00
_cell.angle_gamma   90.00
#
_symmetry.space_group_name_H-M   'P 1'
#
loop_
_entity.id
_entity.type
_entity.pdbx_description
1 polymer ?
#
loop_
_entity_poly.entity_id
_entity_poly.type
_entity_poly.pdbx_seq_one_letter_code
_entity_poly.pdbx_strand_id
1 'polypeptide(L)' 'MRIKQIALTDLTPADYNPRKDLQPGDTDYDKLKRSLSEFGYVEPVIWNKTTGKYCGWTSASESTG' A
#
# COMPACT_ATOMS: atom_id res chain seq x y z
N MET A 1 -5.38 17.81 -9.34
CA MET A 1 -4.70 16.51 -9.13
C MET A 1 -3.52 16.41 -10.08
N ARG A 2 -2.32 16.03 -9.62
CA ARG A 2 -1.15 15.76 -10.48
C ARG A 2 -0.64 14.35 -10.18
N ILE A 3 -0.60 13.51 -11.20
CA ILE A 3 -0.06 12.15 -11.09
C ILE A 3 1.42 12.20 -11.46
N LYS A 4 2.25 11.51 -10.68
CA LYS A 4 3.69 11.38 -10.92
C LYS A 4 4.12 9.96 -10.62
N GLN A 5 5.10 9.48 -11.36
CA GLN A 5 5.88 8.33 -10.93
C GLN A 5 6.90 8.79 -9.89
N ILE A 6 7.00 8.03 -8.81
CA ILE A 6 7.94 8.22 -7.71
C ILE A 6 8.59 6.86 -7.43
N ALA A 7 9.86 6.85 -7.00
CA ALA A 7 10.50 5.60 -6.66
C ALA A 7 9.86 5.03 -5.39
N LEU A 8 9.72 3.70 -5.31
CA LEU A 8 9.19 3.05 -4.11
C LEU A 8 10.05 3.34 -2.87
N THR A 9 11.36 3.55 -3.06
CA THR A 9 12.30 3.93 -2.00
C THR A 9 12.02 5.30 -1.39
N ASP A 10 11.27 6.16 -2.09
CA ASP A 10 10.90 7.49 -1.62
C ASP A 10 9.59 7.48 -0.82
N LEU A 11 8.91 6.32 -0.75
CA LEU A 11 7.66 6.16 -0.02
C LEU A 11 7.93 5.76 1.42
N THR A 12 7.74 6.70 2.34
CA THR A 12 7.76 6.40 3.78
C THR A 12 6.35 5.98 4.25
N PRO A 13 6.19 4.78 4.83
CA PRO A 13 4.94 4.38 5.48
C PRO A 13 4.51 5.38 6.56
N ALA A 14 3.21 5.58 6.72
CA ALA A 14 2.71 6.31 7.87
C ALA A 14 2.82 5.46 9.15
N ASP A 15 3.34 6.08 10.22
CA ASP A 15 3.66 5.42 11.50
C ASP A 15 2.43 4.84 12.23
N TYR A 16 1.23 5.34 11.91
CA TYR A 16 -0.02 4.95 12.55
C TYR A 16 -0.70 3.72 11.93
N ASN A 17 -0.15 3.16 10.84
CA ASN A 17 -0.76 2.03 10.15
C ASN A 17 -0.03 0.74 10.50
N PRO A 18 -0.50 -0.07 11.47
CA PRO A 18 0.07 -1.39 11.72
C PRO A 18 -0.01 -2.20 10.42
N ARG A 19 1.15 -2.59 9.89
CA ARG A 19 1.21 -3.42 8.69
C ARG A 19 1.41 -4.86 9.11
N LYS A 20 0.53 -5.74 8.66
CA LYS A 20 0.80 -7.17 8.66
C LYS A 20 2.01 -7.37 7.73
N ASP A 21 3.05 -8.00 8.27
CA ASP A 21 4.25 -8.33 7.52
C ASP A 21 3.96 -9.55 6.64
N LEU A 22 3.37 -9.30 5.47
CA LEU A 22 3.00 -10.35 4.53
C LEU A 22 4.24 -10.93 3.86
N GLN A 23 4.44 -12.23 4.04
CA GLN A 23 5.59 -12.96 3.52
C GLN A 23 5.17 -13.89 2.36
N PRO A 24 6.09 -14.26 1.45
CA PRO A 24 5.82 -15.29 0.46
C PRO A 24 5.35 -16.59 1.11
N GLY A 25 4.25 -17.15 0.60
CA GLY A 25 3.58 -18.32 1.18
C GLY A 25 2.39 -17.98 2.08
N ASP A 26 2.24 -16.72 2.52
CA ASP A 26 0.98 -16.26 3.10
C ASP A 26 -0.10 -16.22 2.03
N THR A 27 -1.28 -16.75 2.35
CA THR A 27 -2.40 -16.77 1.41
C THR A 27 -2.79 -15.37 0.92
N ASP A 28 -2.73 -14.38 1.81
CA ASP A 28 -3.03 -12.97 1.48
C ASP A 28 -1.96 -12.36 0.58
N TYR A 29 -0.68 -12.70 0.80
CA TYR A 29 0.43 -12.28 -0.05
C TYR A 29 0.25 -12.82 -1.47
N ASP A 30 -0.04 -14.12 -1.61
CA ASP A 30 -0.17 -14.78 -2.91
C ASP A 30 -1.36 -14.24 -3.71
N LYS A 31 -2.49 -13.96 -3.02
CA LYS A 31 -3.65 -13.29 -3.63
C LYS A 31 -3.32 -11.91 -4.16
N LEU A 32 -2.63 -11.09 -3.35
CA LEU A 32 -2.21 -9.74 -3.77
C LEU A 32 -1.24 -9.81 -4.94
N LYS A 33 -0.24 -10.69 -4.89
CA LYS A 33 0.74 -10.90 -5.96
C LYS A 33 0.06 -11.32 -7.27
N ARG A 34 -0.92 -12.22 -7.20
CA ARG A 34 -1.71 -12.64 -8.36
C ARG A 34 -2.50 -11.48 -8.95
N SER A 35 -3.22 -10.71 -8.13
CA SER A 35 -3.98 -9.55 -8.58
C SER A 35 -3.09 -8.50 -9.25
N LEU A 36 -1.94 -8.18 -8.65
CA LEU A 36 -0.95 -7.25 -9.23
C LEU A 36 -0.39 -7.76 -10.56
N SER A 37 -0.24 -9.07 -10.72
CA SER A 37 0.26 -9.66 -11.97
C SER A 37 -0.79 -9.68 -13.08
N GLU A 38 -2.06 -9.94 -12.73
CA GLU A 38 -3.16 -10.02 -13.70
C GLU A 38 -3.68 -8.63 -14.12
N PHE A 39 -3.81 -7.70 -13.17
CA PHE A 39 -4.49 -6.42 -13.38
C PHE A 39 -3.55 -5.21 -13.28
N GLY A 40 -2.32 -5.40 -12.82
CA GLY A 40 -1.42 -4.30 -12.52
C GLY A 40 -1.88 -3.50 -11.29
N TYR A 41 -1.29 -2.32 -11.12
CA TYR A 41 -1.66 -1.39 -10.05
C TYR A 41 -2.73 -0.42 -10.54
N VAL A 42 -3.97 -0.64 -10.13
CA VAL A 42 -5.15 0.00 -10.75
C VAL A 42 -5.45 1.38 -10.15
N GLU A 43 -4.96 1.68 -8.94
CA GLU A 43 -5.26 2.92 -8.23
C GLU A 43 -4.00 3.69 -7.83
N PRO A 44 -3.92 5.01 -8.10
CA PRO A 44 -2.77 5.82 -7.70
C PRO A 44 -2.73 6.03 -6.18
N VAL A 45 -1.53 5.91 -5.63
CA VAL A 45 -1.16 6.19 -4.24
C VAL A 45 -1.33 7.69 -3.91
N ILE A 46 -1.95 7.98 -2.75
CA ILE A 46 -2.00 9.35 -2.21
C ILE A 46 -0.72 9.64 -1.41
N TRP A 47 0.00 10.68 -1.80
CA TRP A 47 1.28 11.05 -1.20
C TRP A 47 1.29 12.50 -0.73
N ASN A 48 1.80 12.74 0.48
CA ASN A 48 2.00 14.07 1.00
C ASN A 48 3.37 14.62 0.55
N LYS A 49 3.35 15.53 -0.42
CA LYS A 49 4.57 16.16 -0.97
C LYS A 49 5.41 16.93 0.05
N THR A 50 4.81 17.37 1.16
CA THR A 50 5.49 18.20 2.17
C THR A 50 6.24 17.32 3.17
N THR A 51 5.65 16.19 3.56
CA THR A 51 6.23 15.29 4.57
C THR A 51 6.91 14.06 3.99
N GLY A 52 6.72 13.77 2.70
CA GLY A 52 7.19 12.54 2.06
C GLY A 52 6.39 11.29 2.46
N LYS A 53 5.40 11.42 3.36
CA LYS A 53 4.64 10.28 3.88
C LYS A 53 3.57 9.83 2.87
N TYR A 54 3.46 8.52 2.70
CA TYR A 54 2.35 7.89 2.01
C TYR A 54 1.10 7.90 2.90
N CYS A 55 -0.01 8.44 2.39
CA CYS A 55 -1.31 8.36 3.02
C CYS A 55 -2.04 7.15 2.43
N GLY A 56 -1.90 5.99 3.10
CA GLY A 56 -2.56 4.77 2.67
C GLY A 56 -4.08 4.83 2.71
N TRP A 57 -4.72 3.99 1.90
CA TRP A 57 -6.12 3.61 2.08
C TRP A 57 -6.16 2.63 3.26
N THR A 58 -6.83 3.02 4.35
CA THR A 58 -7.07 2.14 5.49
C THR A 58 -8.10 1.08 5.12
N SER A 59 -7.64 -0.09 4.70
CA SER A 59 -8.48 -1.30 4.62
C SER A 59 -7.83 -2.39 5.46
N ALA A 60 -7.60 -2.10 6.74
CA ALA A 60 -7.25 -3.08 7.76
C ALA A 60 -7.64 -2.55 9.15
N SER A 61 -8.87 -2.04 9.29
CA SER A 61 -9.55 -2.21 10.57
C SER A 61 -10.26 -3.56 10.46
N GLU A 62 -9.61 -4.61 10.96
CA GLU A 62 -10.35 -5.79 11.36
C GLU A 62 -11.47 -5.32 12.29
N SER A 63 -12.70 -5.56 11.85
CA SER A 63 -13.90 -5.53 12.69
C SER A 63 -13.64 -6.45 13.89
N THR A 64 -13.14 -5.86 14.97
CA THR A 64 -12.99 -6.55 16.24
C THR A 64 -14.13 -6.06 17.11
N GLY A 65 -15.14 -6.92 17.30
CA GLY A 65 -16.20 -6.77 18.29
C GLY A 65 -17.43 -6.01 17.83
#